data_AF-B9DT90-F1
#
_entry.id   AF-B9DT90-F1
#
_cell.length_a   1.000
_cell.length_b   1.000
_cell.length_c   1.000
_cell.angle_alpha   90.00
_cell.angle_beta   90.00
_cell.angle_gamma   90.00
#
_symmetry.space_group_name_H-M   'P 1'
#
loop_
_entity.id
_entity.type
_entity.pdbx_description
1 polymer ?
#
loop_
_entity_poly.entity_id
_entity_poly.type
_entity_poly.pdbx_seq_one_letter_code
_entity_poly.pdbx_strand_id
1 'polypeptide(L)'
;MLTSFLIASEKTTIVVGEIAVLLLIIGFCYQLFRLKNLKKSEKPYRTLIKVTDPTIQIDDFPEIKAMTNWTFQNSQKAWIGQTSLHPNEMRHLVKEHYPTKADAITIQLIPYTWWIINK
;
A
#
# COMPACT_ATOMS: atom_id res chain seq x y z
N MET A 1 14.53 -64.45 8.93
CA MET A 1 14.39 -63.33 9.89
C MET A 1 15.02 -62.03 9.37
N LEU A 2 16.21 -62.04 8.74
CA LEU A 2 16.85 -60.84 8.19
C LEU A 2 16.10 -60.17 7.01
N THR A 3 15.52 -60.98 6.11
CA THR A 3 14.77 -60.49 4.95
C THR A 3 13.47 -59.77 5.35
N SER A 4 12.78 -60.27 6.37
CA SER A 4 11.56 -59.65 6.93
C SER A 4 11.86 -58.29 7.58
N PHE A 5 13.05 -58.13 8.19
CA PHE A 5 13.49 -56.89 8.82
C PHE A 5 13.86 -55.82 7.77
N LEU A 6 14.53 -56.22 6.69
CA LEU A 6 14.84 -55.34 5.55
C LEU A 6 13.57 -54.82 4.86
N ILE A 7 12.59 -55.70 4.61
CA ILE A 7 11.30 -55.31 4.00
C ILE A 7 10.48 -54.39 4.92
N ALA A 8 10.53 -54.63 6.24
CA ALA A 8 9.88 -53.76 7.21
C ALA A 8 10.55 -52.38 7.27
N SER A 9 11.89 -52.34 7.27
CA SER A 9 12.69 -51.11 7.27
C SER A 9 12.50 -50.27 6.00
N GLU A 10 12.44 -50.92 4.84
CA GLU A 10 12.23 -50.23 3.56
C GLU A 10 10.83 -49.59 3.52
N LYS A 11 9.79 -50.30 3.98
CA LYS A 11 8.43 -49.77 4.10
C LYS A 11 8.33 -48.60 5.07
N THR A 12 8.97 -48.65 6.25
CA THR A 12 8.97 -47.49 7.17
C THR A 12 9.71 -46.31 6.59
N THR A 13 10.81 -46.52 5.85
CA THR A 13 11.57 -45.42 5.23
C THR A 13 10.76 -44.73 4.12
N ILE A 14 10.01 -45.50 3.32
CA ILE A 14 9.09 -44.97 2.30
C ILE A 14 7.96 -44.15 2.94
N VAL A 15 7.32 -44.68 3.99
CA VAL A 15 6.23 -43.99 4.70
C VAL A 15 6.70 -42.70 5.36
N VAL A 16 7.88 -42.68 5.97
CA VAL A 16 8.47 -41.47 6.57
C VAL A 16 8.80 -40.43 5.49
N GLY A 17 9.29 -40.86 4.33
CA GLY A 17 9.52 -39.98 3.18
C GLY A 17 8.24 -39.33 2.65
N GLU A 18 7.17 -40.11 2.50
CA GLU A 18 5.86 -39.61 2.06
C GLU A 18 5.28 -38.58 3.03
N ILE A 19 5.36 -38.83 4.34
CA ILE A 19 4.89 -37.90 5.38
C ILE A 19 5.70 -36.60 5.34
N ALA A 20 7.02 -36.68 5.17
CA ALA A 20 7.88 -35.50 5.08
C ALA A 20 7.56 -34.63 3.86
N VAL A 21 7.29 -35.24 2.71
CA VAL A 21 6.87 -34.54 1.49
C VAL A 21 5.51 -33.86 1.70
N LEU A 22 4.57 -34.54 2.36
CA LEU A 22 3.24 -34.00 2.65
C LEU A 22 3.32 -32.77 3.56
N LEU A 23 4.17 -32.82 4.60
CA LEU A 23 4.44 -31.67 5.48
C LEU A 23 5.08 -30.49 4.74
N LEU A 24 6.00 -30.75 3.81
CA LEU A 24 6.60 -29.71 2.98
C LEU A 24 5.57 -29.03 2.07
N ILE A 25 4.67 -29.79 1.46
CA ILE A 25 3.60 -29.24 0.60
C ILE A 25 2.65 -28.37 1.45
N ILE A 26 2.24 -28.84 2.63
CA ILE A 26 1.38 -28.06 3.53
C ILE A 26 2.08 -26.77 3.97
N GLY A 27 3.36 -26.84 4.33
CA GLY A 27 4.18 -25.68 4.68
C GLY A 27 4.31 -24.67 3.54
N PHE A 28 4.51 -25.15 2.31
CA PHE A 28 4.57 -24.32 1.12
C PHE A 28 3.24 -23.66 0.79
N CYS A 29 2.12 -24.41 0.87
CA CYS A 29 0.78 -23.87 0.73
C CYS A 29 0.47 -22.80 1.78
N TYR A 30 0.90 -23.02 3.03
CA TYR A 30 0.74 -22.03 4.10
C TYR A 30 1.55 -20.75 3.84
N GLN A 31 2.79 -20.86 3.35
CA GLN A 31 3.60 -19.71 2.95
C GLN A 31 2.96 -18.93 1.79
N LEU A 32 2.47 -19.61 0.76
CA LEU A 32 1.76 -18.99 -0.35
C LEU A 32 0.48 -18.29 0.08
N PHE A 33 -0.29 -18.89 0.99
CA PHE A 33 -1.48 -18.27 1.57
C PHE A 33 -1.11 -17.01 2.37
N ARG A 34 -0.05 -17.06 3.16
CA ARG A 34 0.44 -15.89 3.91
C ARG A 34 0.92 -14.78 2.98
N LEU A 35 1.60 -15.12 1.89
CA LEU A 35 2.05 -14.16 0.87
C LEU A 35 0.88 -13.50 0.15
N LYS A 36 -0.17 -14.25 -0.19
CA LYS A 36 -1.40 -13.69 -0.79
C LYS A 36 -2.17 -12.79 0.18
N ASN A 37 -2.11 -13.10 1.48
CA ASN A 37 -2.81 -12.36 2.54
C ASN A 37 -1.97 -11.29 3.23
N LEU A 38 -0.70 -11.13 2.85
CA LEU A 38 0.02 -9.88 3.04
C LEU A 38 -0.71 -8.86 2.17
N LYS A 39 -1.80 -8.30 2.73
CA LYS A 39 -2.54 -7.18 2.18
C LYS A 39 -1.51 -6.25 1.61
N LYS A 40 -1.60 -6.02 0.31
CA LYS A 40 -0.96 -4.92 -0.38
C LYS A 40 -1.44 -3.68 0.39
N SER A 41 -0.68 -3.30 1.42
CA SER A 41 -0.92 -2.07 2.15
C SER A 41 -0.81 -1.01 1.07
N GLU A 42 -1.94 -0.48 0.63
CA GLU A 42 -1.97 0.64 -0.30
C GLU A 42 -1.14 1.72 0.38
N LYS A 43 0.09 1.86 -0.09
CA LYS A 43 1.00 2.85 0.45
C LYS A 43 0.29 4.18 0.24
N PRO A 44 0.10 4.97 1.31
CA PRO A 44 -0.61 6.23 1.17
C PRO A 44 0.11 7.08 0.12
N TYR A 45 -0.65 7.73 -0.75
CA TYR A 45 -0.12 8.67 -1.71
C TYR A 45 0.26 9.94 -0.99
N ARG A 46 1.53 10.34 -1.12
CA ARG A 46 1.95 11.65 -0.64
C ARG A 46 1.51 12.70 -1.66
N THR A 47 0.55 13.52 -1.28
CA THR A 47 -0.11 14.45 -2.20
C THR A 47 0.28 15.89 -1.84
N LEU A 48 0.54 16.70 -2.85
CA LEU A 48 0.79 18.13 -2.77
C LEU A 48 -0.36 18.88 -3.45
N ILE A 49 -0.95 19.83 -2.74
CA ILE A 49 -1.95 20.75 -3.28
C ILE A 49 -1.33 22.14 -3.30
N LYS A 50 -0.87 22.55 -4.49
CA LYS A 50 -0.35 23.89 -4.70
C LYS A 50 -1.50 24.85 -4.91
N VAL A 51 -1.47 25.98 -4.21
CA VAL A 51 -2.49 27.01 -4.33
C VAL A 51 -1.93 28.15 -5.18
N THR A 52 -2.62 28.49 -6.26
CA THR A 52 -2.26 29.62 -7.13
C THR A 52 -2.88 30.92 -6.62
N ASP A 53 -4.12 30.84 -6.11
CA ASP A 53 -4.84 31.97 -5.52
C ASP A 53 -4.71 31.99 -3.98
N PRO A 54 -4.04 33.00 -3.38
CA PRO A 54 -3.80 33.05 -1.94
C PRO A 54 -5.08 33.16 -1.08
N THR A 55 -6.24 33.42 -1.68
CA THR A 55 -7.51 33.48 -0.96
C THR A 55 -8.10 32.10 -0.65
N ILE A 56 -7.63 31.05 -1.36
CA ILE A 56 -8.14 29.69 -1.23
C ILE A 56 -7.38 28.92 -0.15
N GLN A 57 -8.13 28.31 0.76
CA GLN A 57 -7.62 27.48 1.83
C GLN A 57 -8.06 26.02 1.67
N ILE A 58 -7.41 25.10 2.39
CA ILE A 58 -7.84 23.70 2.42
C ILE A 58 -9.27 23.55 2.96
N ASP A 59 -9.71 24.50 3.79
CA ASP A 59 -11.03 24.58 4.40
C ASP A 59 -12.14 24.82 3.37
N ASP A 60 -11.80 25.35 2.20
CA ASP A 60 -12.72 25.49 1.06
C ASP A 60 -13.11 24.15 0.43
N PHE A 61 -12.40 23.07 0.75
CA PHE A 61 -12.57 21.73 0.20
C PHE A 61 -12.80 20.71 1.33
N PRO A 62 -14.00 20.65 1.93
CA PRO A 62 -14.27 19.79 3.08
C PRO A 62 -14.00 18.30 2.83
N GLU A 63 -14.27 17.76 1.63
CA GLU A 63 -13.94 16.35 1.36
C GLU A 63 -12.44 16.10 1.39
N ILE A 64 -11.65 17.02 0.82
CA ILE A 64 -10.18 16.92 0.83
C ILE A 64 -9.63 17.09 2.23
N LYS A 65 -10.14 18.06 2.99
CA LYS A 65 -9.74 18.29 4.39
C LYS A 65 -9.98 17.06 5.25
N ALA A 66 -11.06 16.32 5.01
CA ALA A 66 -11.39 15.11 5.76
C ALA A 66 -10.48 13.92 5.45
N MET A 67 -9.75 13.92 4.33
CA MET A 67 -8.90 12.78 3.93
C MET A 67 -7.67 12.58 4.82
N THR A 68 -7.10 13.67 5.34
CA THR A 68 -5.88 13.65 6.14
C THR A 68 -5.68 14.98 6.86
N ASN A 69 -4.82 14.97 7.88
CA ASN A 69 -4.27 16.21 8.40
C ASN A 69 -3.29 16.79 7.37
N TRP A 70 -3.60 17.99 6.87
CA TRP A 70 -2.79 18.71 5.90
C TRP A 70 -1.82 19.66 6.58
N THR A 71 -0.56 19.67 6.13
CA THR A 71 0.47 20.58 6.62
C THR A 71 0.78 21.61 5.54
N PHE A 72 0.60 22.90 5.85
CA PHE A 72 0.96 23.98 4.93
C PHE A 72 2.47 24.22 4.92
N GLN A 73 3.07 24.29 3.73
CA GLN A 73 4.45 24.70 3.53
C GLN A 73 4.52 26.08 2.87
N ASN A 74 4.94 27.08 3.65
CA ASN A 74 5.10 28.47 3.19
C ASN A 74 6.05 28.60 1.99
N SER A 75 7.12 27.81 1.94
CA SER A 75 8.14 27.86 0.88
C SER A 75 7.59 27.50 -0.51
N GLN A 76 6.57 26.63 -0.56
CA GLN A 76 5.97 26.14 -1.80
C GLN A 76 4.55 26.67 -2.01
N LYS A 77 4.01 27.44 -1.06
CA LYS A 77 2.60 27.86 -1.00
C LYS A 77 1.66 26.68 -1.29
N ALA A 78 1.90 25.57 -0.59
CA ALA A 78 1.24 24.31 -0.86
C ALA A 78 0.90 23.55 0.41
N TRP A 79 -0.18 22.77 0.36
CA TRP A 79 -0.58 21.82 1.40
C TRP A 79 -0.03 20.44 1.08
N ILE A 80 0.53 19.77 2.08
CA ILE A 80 1.08 18.42 1.94
C ILE A 80 0.37 17.48 2.90
N GLY A 81 -0.05 16.34 2.39
CA GLY A 81 -0.77 15.33 3.15
C GLY A 81 -0.51 13.93 2.60
N GLN A 82 -0.97 12.92 3.34
CA GLN A 82 -0.94 11.52 2.91
C GLN A 82 -2.37 11.04 2.73
N THR A 83 -2.75 10.73 1.49
CA THR A 83 -4.11 10.33 1.13
C THR A 83 -4.12 8.88 0.64
N SER A 84 -5.18 8.14 0.93
CA SER A 84 -5.43 6.85 0.27
C SER A 84 -5.83 7.03 -1.19
N LEU A 85 -6.47 8.15 -1.51
CA LEU A 85 -6.95 8.48 -2.85
C LEU A 85 -5.82 8.97 -3.75
N HIS A 86 -5.82 8.53 -5.02
CA HIS A 86 -4.79 8.95 -5.98
C HIS A 86 -4.97 10.43 -6.37
N PRO A 87 -3.89 11.21 -6.55
CA PRO A 87 -3.98 12.64 -6.90
C PRO A 87 -4.81 12.97 -8.16
N ASN A 88 -4.94 12.04 -9.10
CA ASN A 88 -5.80 12.22 -10.28
C ASN A 88 -7.28 12.15 -9.91
N GLU A 89 -7.66 11.22 -9.04
CA GLU A 89 -9.04 11.09 -8.56
C GLU A 89 -9.43 12.30 -7.72
N MET A 90 -8.51 12.80 -6.88
CA MET A 90 -8.71 14.08 -6.18
C MET A 90 -8.93 15.24 -7.15
N ARG A 91 -8.22 15.29 -8.28
CA ARG A 91 -8.46 16.31 -9.32
C ARG A 91 -9.83 16.21 -9.95
N HIS A 92 -10.31 14.99 -10.20
CA HIS A 92 -11.67 14.79 -10.69
C HIS A 92 -12.70 15.26 -9.67
N LEU A 93 -12.54 14.89 -8.40
CA LEU A 93 -13.43 15.32 -7.32
C LEU A 93 -13.53 16.85 -7.22
N VAL A 94 -12.40 17.55 -7.27
CA VAL A 94 -12.41 19.03 -7.23
C VAL A 94 -13.07 19.63 -8.47
N LYS A 95 -12.77 19.11 -9.65
CA LYS A 95 -13.38 19.62 -10.89
C LYS A 95 -14.88 19.43 -10.93
N GLU A 96 -15.37 18.33 -10.37
CA GLU A 96 -16.79 18.00 -10.32
C GLU A 96 -17.54 18.83 -9.26
N HIS A 97 -17.01 18.90 -8.03
CA HIS A 97 -17.71 19.53 -6.91
C HIS A 97 -17.42 21.03 -6.80
N TYR A 98 -16.27 21.51 -7.28
CA TYR A 98 -15.80 22.89 -7.15
C TYR A 98 -15.21 23.43 -8.47
N PRO A 99 -15.98 23.43 -9.58
CA PRO A 99 -15.47 23.81 -10.90
C PRO A 99 -14.88 25.22 -10.94
N THR A 100 -15.44 26.17 -10.18
CA THR A 100 -14.97 27.56 -10.12
C THR A 100 -13.63 27.73 -9.40
N LYS A 101 -13.25 26.78 -8.53
CA LYS A 101 -11.99 26.80 -7.77
C LYS A 101 -10.94 25.83 -8.34
N ALA A 102 -11.32 25.00 -9.31
CA ALA A 102 -10.47 23.94 -9.83
C ALA A 102 -9.19 24.45 -10.51
N ASP A 103 -9.27 25.58 -11.22
CA ASP A 103 -8.11 26.18 -11.90
C ASP A 103 -7.16 26.91 -10.95
N ALA A 104 -7.65 27.25 -9.76
CA ALA A 104 -6.89 27.96 -8.75
C ALA A 104 -6.02 27.04 -7.87
N ILE A 105 -6.18 25.71 -8.01
CA ILE A 105 -5.36 24.72 -7.32
C ILE A 105 -4.70 23.74 -8.29
N THR A 106 -3.53 23.22 -7.91
CA THR A 106 -2.84 22.16 -8.66
C THR A 106 -2.50 21.02 -7.72
N ILE A 107 -3.07 19.85 -7.97
CA ILE A 107 -2.84 18.65 -7.16
C ILE A 107 -1.80 17.78 -7.86
N GLN A 108 -0.74 17.41 -7.14
CA GLN A 108 0.41 16.65 -7.64
C GLN A 108 0.77 15.51 -6.68
N LEU A 109 1.27 14.41 -7.24
CA LEU A 109 1.89 13.36 -6.46
C LEU A 109 3.32 13.78 -6.10
N ILE A 110 3.67 13.74 -4.81
CA ILE A 110 5.05 13.82 -4.36
C ILE A 110 5.63 12.41 -4.43
N PRO A 111 6.58 12.12 -5.33
CA PRO A 111 7.26 10.84 -5.31
C PRO A 111 7.97 10.67 -3.96
N TYR A 112 7.90 9.46 -3.40
CA TYR A 112 8.77 9.09 -2.29
C TYR A 112 10.22 9.12 -2.79
N THR A 113 10.94 10.20 -2.48
CA THR A 113 12.39 10.24 -2.66
C THR A 113 13.02 9.39 -1.56
N TRP A 114 13.85 8.43 -1.97
CA TRP A 114 14.44 7.42 -1.08
C TRP A 114 15.23 8.05 0.09
N TRP A 115 15.68 9.30 -0.09
CA TRP A 115 16.40 10.11 0.89
C TRP A 115 15.59 10.54 2.13
N ILE A 116 14.26 10.45 2.12
CA ILE A 116 13.42 10.90 3.26
C ILE A 116 13.18 9.78 4.28
N ILE A 117 13.46 8.52 3.93
CA ILE A 117 13.16 7.35 4.80
C ILE A 117 14.29 7.07 5.82
N ASN A 118 15.48 7.66 5.65
CA ASN A 118 16.62 7.49 6.56
C ASN A 118 16.94 8.80 7.31
N LYS A 119 16.07 9.23 8.23
CA LYS A 119 16.40 10.27 9.21
C LYS A 119 15.99 9.84 10.60
#